data_AF-A0A0D7BHX8-F1
#
_entry.id   AF-A0A0D7BHX8-F1
#
_cell.length_a   1.000
_cell.length_b   1.000
_cell.length_c   1.000
_cell.angle_alpha   90.00
_cell.angle_beta   90.00
_cell.angle_gamma   90.00
#
_symmetry.space_group_name_H-M   'P 1'
#
loop_
_entity.id
_entity.type
_entity.pdbx_description
1 polymer ?
#
loop_
_entity_poly.entity_id
_entity_poly.type
_entity_poly.pdbx_seq_one_letter_code
_entity_poly.pdbx_strand_id
1 'polypeptide(L)'
;MFSISTFFVASIAALGATAMPFDQVTKVLPRDVAHIGLDEVAGEYVAYRRDGSLYGRFPADANTAPVVKRDATCGDLSIEQAESIPGWDAINQYADDNWGTGSRKTVTNPSEYLDQPAQVCVTDEVVELSFEGDPVCQTHKTTTEGSLVGTSGTVAIGVSQGFNTDTSYTVSQASTLGLSSTLEVKVGIPEVADVTSSLTVSTSVTDTLSSTFDVSYNDVSTVTITMTAPEGKTCSAVAETKTCNMQAKGSIRYLATGWIWFNYDSKTQGHYKWAANIDNILTNQDDRSSFADFHGAMSSDTHTAYQGTCA
;
A
#
# COMPACT_ATOMS: atom_id res chain seq x y z
N MET A 1 36.09 -12.53 67.35
CA MET A 1 36.36 -11.36 66.48
C MET A 1 36.12 -11.81 65.04
N PHE A 2 35.40 -10.96 64.31
CA PHE A 2 35.08 -10.90 62.86
C PHE A 2 35.99 -11.69 61.90
N SER A 3 35.62 -12.09 60.67
CA SER A 3 34.40 -12.24 59.85
C SER A 3 34.92 -12.37 58.38
N ILE A 4 34.04 -12.77 57.45
CA ILE A 4 34.09 -12.57 55.97
C ILE A 4 34.91 -13.61 55.19
N SER A 5 34.26 -14.64 54.61
CA SER A 5 33.55 -14.66 53.31
C SER A 5 34.48 -14.55 52.09
N THR A 6 34.78 -15.69 51.48
CA THR A 6 35.32 -15.73 50.11
C THR A 6 34.14 -15.82 49.14
N PHE A 7 33.91 -14.70 48.45
CA PHE A 7 32.90 -14.52 47.43
C PHE A 7 33.18 -15.41 46.20
N PHE A 8 32.09 -15.93 45.63
CA PHE A 8 32.00 -16.43 44.26
C PHE A 8 32.57 -15.41 43.27
N VAL A 9 33.55 -15.80 42.47
CA VAL A 9 33.91 -15.09 41.24
C VAL A 9 32.90 -15.53 40.17
N ALA A 10 31.94 -14.66 39.88
CA ALA A 10 31.02 -14.81 38.76
C ALA A 10 31.78 -14.56 37.45
N SER A 11 31.96 -15.62 36.66
CA SER A 11 32.31 -15.51 35.24
C SER A 11 31.03 -15.20 34.45
N ILE A 12 30.76 -13.92 34.21
CA ILE A 12 29.82 -13.49 33.15
C ILE A 12 30.48 -12.34 32.41
N ALA A 13 31.22 -12.65 31.34
CA ALA A 13 31.62 -11.66 30.35
C ALA A 13 32.01 -12.37 29.05
N ALA A 14 30.99 -12.78 28.28
CA ALA A 14 31.07 -12.96 26.84
C ALA A 14 29.65 -13.11 26.28
N LEU A 15 28.82 -12.06 26.42
CA LEU A 15 27.77 -11.85 25.43
C LEU A 15 28.49 -11.33 24.20
N GLY A 16 28.73 -12.20 23.23
CA GLY A 16 29.21 -11.78 21.92
C GLY A 16 28.23 -10.74 21.39
N ALA A 17 28.72 -9.53 21.15
CA ALA A 17 27.96 -8.53 20.42
C ALA A 17 27.80 -9.07 19.00
N THR A 18 26.67 -9.71 18.74
CA THR A 18 26.29 -10.09 17.38
C THR A 18 26.19 -8.81 16.57
N ALA A 19 26.95 -8.72 15.48
CA ALA A 19 26.86 -7.61 14.53
C ALA A 19 25.41 -7.40 14.12
N MET A 20 24.96 -6.15 14.07
CA MET A 20 23.58 -5.82 13.75
C MET A 20 23.49 -5.26 12.32
N PRO A 21 22.66 -5.88 11.47
CA PRO A 21 22.24 -5.30 10.19
C PRO A 21 21.72 -3.86 10.37
N PHE A 22 21.89 -2.99 9.36
CA PHE A 22 21.40 -1.61 9.44
C PHE A 22 19.90 -1.54 9.76
N ASP A 23 19.13 -2.48 9.23
CA ASP A 23 17.68 -2.59 9.41
C ASP A 23 17.26 -2.91 10.84
N GLN A 24 18.07 -3.73 11.51
CA GLN A 24 17.86 -4.05 12.91
C GLN A 24 18.19 -2.84 13.77
N VAL A 25 19.25 -2.11 13.42
CA VAL A 25 19.60 -0.85 14.08
C VAL A 25 18.43 0.14 13.93
N THR A 26 18.00 0.48 12.72
CA THR A 26 16.92 1.46 12.52
C THR A 26 15.59 1.07 13.13
N LYS A 27 15.26 -0.23 13.24
CA LYS A 27 14.06 -0.72 13.95
C LYS A 27 14.11 -0.49 15.46
N VAL A 28 15.29 -0.51 16.07
CA VAL A 28 15.47 -0.28 17.52
C VAL A 28 15.80 1.18 17.85
N LEU A 29 16.18 1.97 16.84
CA LEU A 29 16.45 3.39 17.02
C LEU A 29 15.13 4.14 17.29
N PRO A 30 15.07 4.95 18.35
CA PRO A 30 13.94 5.83 18.58
C PRO A 30 13.84 6.90 17.48
N ARG A 31 12.63 7.44 17.31
CA ARG A 31 12.31 8.41 16.24
C ARG A 31 13.12 9.72 16.31
N ASP A 32 13.75 10.01 17.44
CA ASP A 32 14.62 11.19 17.63
C ASP A 32 16.01 11.03 16.99
N VAL A 33 16.36 9.82 16.55
CA VAL A 33 17.57 9.54 15.76
C VAL A 33 17.34 10.01 14.33
N ALA A 34 18.11 11.01 13.92
CA ALA A 34 17.97 11.66 12.62
C ALA A 34 19.11 11.29 11.67
N HIS A 35 20.29 10.95 12.19
CA HIS A 35 21.50 10.72 11.40
C HIS A 35 22.17 9.42 11.81
N ILE A 36 22.78 8.74 10.83
CA ILE A 36 23.66 7.61 11.09
C ILE A 36 24.93 7.82 10.27
N GLY A 37 26.10 7.84 10.93
CA GLY A 37 27.39 7.79 10.28
C GLY A 37 27.91 6.35 10.20
N LEU A 38 28.63 5.99 9.13
CA LEU A 38 29.35 4.72 9.07
C LEU A 38 30.84 4.94 9.40
N ASP A 39 31.28 4.32 10.48
CA ASP A 39 32.70 4.20 10.82
C ASP A 39 33.26 2.93 10.18
N GLU A 40 33.80 3.06 8.98
CA GLU A 40 34.35 1.93 8.22
C GLU A 40 35.60 1.30 8.87
N VAL A 41 36.31 2.05 9.74
CA VAL A 41 37.51 1.54 10.41
C VAL A 41 37.12 0.66 11.60
N ALA A 42 36.12 1.10 12.37
CA ALA A 42 35.59 0.34 13.49
C ALA A 42 34.59 -0.74 13.05
N GLY A 43 34.03 -0.63 11.84
CA GLY A 43 32.92 -1.47 11.39
C GLY A 43 31.67 -1.20 12.21
N GLU A 44 31.33 0.08 12.45
CA GLU A 44 30.22 0.48 13.32
C GLU A 44 29.29 1.50 12.65
N TYR A 45 27.98 1.34 12.81
CA TYR A 45 27.02 2.41 12.66
C TYR A 45 27.02 3.30 13.90
N VAL A 46 27.16 4.59 13.69
CA VAL A 46 27.14 5.60 14.75
C VAL A 46 25.87 6.42 14.61
N ALA A 47 24.92 6.22 15.52
CA ALA A 47 23.62 6.88 15.49
C ALA A 47 23.65 8.20 16.27
N TYR A 48 23.05 9.24 15.70
CA TYR A 48 22.97 10.57 16.30
C TYR A 48 21.53 11.06 16.36
N ARG A 49 21.19 11.74 17.45
CA ARG A 49 19.93 12.47 17.57
C ARG A 49 19.91 13.69 16.65
N ARG A 50 18.73 14.27 16.48
CA ARG A 50 18.53 15.50 15.68
C ARG A 50 19.39 16.69 16.13
N ASP A 51 19.77 16.76 17.41
CA ASP A 51 20.67 17.80 17.95
C ASP A 51 22.16 17.51 17.72
N GLY A 52 22.50 16.42 17.02
CA GLY A 52 23.87 15.97 16.77
C GLY A 52 24.50 15.21 17.93
N SER A 53 23.81 15.02 19.06
CA SER A 53 24.32 14.22 20.17
C SER A 53 24.39 12.74 19.81
N LEU A 54 25.43 12.06 20.28
CA LEU A 54 25.60 10.63 20.09
C LEU A 54 24.47 9.88 20.81
N TYR A 55 23.72 9.07 20.08
CA TYR A 55 22.73 8.14 20.63
C TYR A 55 23.40 6.83 21.02
N GLY A 56 24.18 6.25 20.10
CA GLY A 56 24.81 4.95 20.31
C GLY A 56 25.68 4.51 19.14
N ARG A 57 26.44 3.43 19.38
CA ARG A 57 27.27 2.74 18.38
C ARG A 57 26.78 1.31 18.26
N PHE A 58 26.70 0.84 17.02
CA PHE A 58 26.19 -0.49 16.71
C PHE A 58 27.16 -1.17 15.75
N PRO A 59 27.57 -2.41 16.01
CA PRO A 59 28.44 -3.14 15.09
C PRO A 59 27.72 -3.32 13.75
N ALA A 60 28.35 -2.89 12.65
CA ALA A 60 27.84 -3.04 11.30
C ALA A 60 28.26 -4.42 10.75
N ASP A 61 27.29 -5.20 10.28
CA ASP A 61 27.58 -6.39 9.48
C ASP A 61 27.67 -5.99 8.00
N ALA A 62 28.67 -6.52 7.29
CA ALA A 62 28.81 -6.37 5.84
C ALA A 62 28.21 -7.58 5.07
N ASN A 63 27.74 -8.60 5.78
CA ASN A 63 27.30 -9.89 5.24
C ASN A 63 25.84 -10.22 5.58
N THR A 64 24.99 -9.21 5.50
CA THR A 64 23.55 -9.39 5.61
C THR A 64 22.98 -9.98 4.33
N ALA A 65 22.49 -11.20 4.43
CA ALA A 65 21.58 -11.75 3.44
C ALA A 65 20.41 -10.76 3.27
N PRO A 66 19.90 -10.55 2.04
CA PRO A 66 18.82 -9.60 1.81
C PRO A 66 17.57 -10.06 2.57
N VAL A 67 17.33 -9.46 3.73
CA VAL A 67 16.01 -9.38 4.37
C VAL A 67 15.39 -8.14 3.71
N VAL A 68 14.23 -8.19 3.08
CA VAL A 68 12.92 -8.39 3.72
C VAL A 68 11.90 -8.91 2.71
N LYS A 69 10.98 -9.75 3.19
CA LYS A 69 9.63 -9.88 2.62
C LYS A 69 9.01 -8.46 2.57
N ARG A 70 8.96 -7.87 1.38
CA ARG A 70 8.43 -6.52 1.17
C ARG A 70 6.94 -6.51 1.49
N ASP A 71 6.46 -5.42 2.06
CA ASP A 71 5.03 -5.12 2.00
C ASP A 71 4.67 -5.00 0.52
N ALA A 72 3.58 -5.65 0.08
CA ALA A 72 3.17 -5.61 -1.32
C ALA A 72 2.83 -4.19 -1.80
N THR A 73 2.62 -3.27 -0.86
CA THR A 73 2.38 -1.84 -1.08
C THR A 73 3.66 -1.00 -1.26
N CYS A 74 4.86 -1.57 -1.09
CA CYS A 74 6.13 -0.84 -1.13
C CYS A 74 7.16 -1.43 -2.11
N GLY A 75 7.83 -0.54 -2.84
CA GLY A 75 8.96 -0.82 -3.73
C GLY A 75 10.24 -0.10 -3.30
N ASP A 76 11.35 -0.41 -3.98
CA ASP A 76 12.61 0.30 -3.76
C ASP A 76 12.56 1.68 -4.41
N LEU A 77 13.02 2.71 -3.70
CA LEU A 77 13.21 4.05 -4.25
C LEU A 77 14.56 4.14 -4.96
N SER A 78 14.57 4.34 -6.28
CA SER A 78 15.82 4.62 -7.00
C SER A 78 16.32 6.04 -6.71
N ILE A 79 17.59 6.32 -6.99
CA ILE A 79 18.14 7.67 -6.79
C ILE A 79 17.49 8.67 -7.74
N GLU A 80 17.20 8.28 -8.98
CA GLU A 80 16.52 9.11 -9.97
C GLU A 80 15.10 9.47 -9.52
N GLN A 81 14.40 8.53 -8.88
CA GLN A 81 13.09 8.77 -8.27
C GLN A 81 13.20 9.70 -7.06
N ALA A 82 14.19 9.48 -6.18
CA ALA A 82 14.43 10.34 -5.03
C ALA A 82 14.74 11.79 -5.47
N GLU A 83 15.54 11.97 -6.52
CA GLU A 83 15.86 13.28 -7.11
C GLU A 83 14.64 13.98 -7.74
N SER A 84 13.60 13.21 -8.09
CA SER A 84 12.37 13.75 -8.69
C SER A 84 11.35 14.27 -7.67
N ILE A 85 11.55 14.03 -6.37
CA ILE A 85 10.58 14.49 -5.36
C ILE A 85 10.65 16.01 -5.17
N PRO A 86 9.52 16.69 -4.91
CA PRO A 86 9.52 18.14 -4.75
C PRO A 86 10.47 18.67 -3.66
N GLY A 87 10.65 17.92 -2.57
CA GLY A 87 11.50 18.26 -1.44
C GLY A 87 12.98 17.91 -1.61
N TRP A 88 13.42 17.47 -2.79
CA TRP A 88 14.81 17.05 -3.01
C TRP A 88 15.85 18.12 -2.65
N ASP A 89 15.59 19.38 -3.00
CA ASP A 89 16.48 20.49 -2.68
C ASP A 89 16.65 20.67 -1.17
N ALA A 90 15.59 20.43 -0.38
CA ALA A 90 15.66 20.50 1.08
C ALA A 90 16.48 19.33 1.65
N ILE A 91 16.46 18.15 1.02
CA ILE A 91 17.34 17.02 1.39
C ILE A 91 18.81 17.39 1.13
N ASN A 92 19.13 18.02 0.00
CA ASN A 92 20.48 18.47 -0.28
C ASN A 92 20.93 19.57 0.68
N GLN A 93 20.08 20.57 0.91
CA GLN A 93 20.36 21.64 1.85
C GLN A 93 20.59 21.09 3.26
N TYR A 94 19.81 20.09 3.68
CA TYR A 94 19.99 19.42 4.96
C TYR A 94 21.39 18.81 5.10
N ALA A 95 21.87 18.12 4.05
CA ALA A 95 23.21 17.55 4.06
C ALA A 95 24.29 18.64 4.06
N ASP A 96 24.09 19.74 3.33
CA ASP A 96 25.00 20.89 3.32
C ASP A 96 25.10 21.56 4.70
N ASP A 97 23.97 21.77 5.36
CA ASP A 97 23.89 22.41 6.67
C ASP A 97 24.50 21.52 7.78
N ASN A 98 24.32 20.21 7.68
CA ASN A 98 24.79 19.28 8.69
C ASN A 98 26.23 18.82 8.47
N TRP A 99 26.69 18.64 7.23
CA TRP A 99 27.98 18.00 6.93
C TRP A 99 28.84 18.77 5.94
N GLY A 100 28.35 19.88 5.39
CA GLY A 100 29.08 20.79 4.51
C GLY A 100 28.87 20.50 3.02
N THR A 101 29.28 21.46 2.20
CA THR A 101 29.09 21.49 0.73
C THR A 101 30.17 20.71 -0.02
N GLY A 102 30.80 19.73 0.62
CA GLY A 102 31.84 18.91 0.00
C GLY A 102 31.29 18.10 -1.17
N SER A 103 32.16 17.74 -2.13
CA SER A 103 31.80 16.81 -3.20
C SER A 103 31.31 15.49 -2.59
N ARG A 104 30.12 15.07 -3.01
CA ARG A 104 29.43 13.88 -2.51
C ARG A 104 28.67 13.16 -3.60
N LYS A 105 28.53 11.84 -3.44
CA LYS A 105 27.60 11.01 -4.20
C LYS A 105 26.42 10.65 -3.30
N THR A 106 25.22 10.98 -3.73
CA THR A 106 24.00 10.54 -3.06
C THR A 106 23.57 9.19 -3.62
N VAL A 107 23.22 8.24 -2.76
CA VAL A 107 22.77 6.91 -3.17
C VAL A 107 21.57 6.47 -2.34
N THR A 108 20.66 5.74 -3.00
CA THR A 108 19.64 4.94 -2.34
C THR A 108 20.03 3.47 -2.47
N ASN A 109 19.75 2.69 -1.44
CA ASN A 109 19.79 1.22 -1.47
C ASN A 109 21.13 0.61 -1.93
N PRO A 110 22.28 1.09 -1.41
CA PRO A 110 23.59 0.61 -1.81
C PRO A 110 23.78 -0.87 -1.46
N SER A 111 24.37 -1.63 -2.40
CA SER A 111 24.60 -3.08 -2.25
C SER A 111 25.55 -3.44 -1.10
N GLU A 112 26.27 -2.46 -0.57
CA GLU A 112 27.23 -2.62 0.52
C GLU A 112 26.56 -2.60 1.92
N TYR A 113 25.34 -2.06 2.05
CA TYR A 113 24.59 -1.93 3.32
C TYR A 113 23.07 -2.00 3.04
N LEU A 114 22.62 -3.19 2.63
CA LEU A 114 21.34 -3.48 1.93
C LEU A 114 20.07 -3.39 2.78
N ASP A 115 20.18 -3.19 4.09
CA ASP A 115 19.21 -3.86 4.96
C ASP A 115 17.92 -3.06 5.21
N GLN A 116 17.88 -1.75 4.95
CA GLN A 116 16.60 -1.04 4.89
C GLN A 116 16.64 0.09 3.85
N PRO A 117 16.11 -0.18 2.65
CA PRO A 117 16.20 0.72 1.54
C PRO A 117 15.36 1.99 1.75
N ALA A 118 15.76 3.11 1.16
CA ALA A 118 14.82 4.12 0.75
C ALA A 118 13.74 3.45 -0.12
N GLN A 119 12.48 3.69 0.22
CA GLN A 119 11.32 3.01 -0.35
C GLN A 119 10.34 4.02 -0.92
N VAL A 120 9.53 3.54 -1.85
CA VAL A 120 8.32 4.19 -2.30
C VAL A 120 7.14 3.29 -1.94
N CYS A 121 6.17 3.83 -1.23
CA CYS A 121 5.00 3.08 -0.78
C CYS A 121 3.70 3.75 -1.25
N VAL A 122 2.69 2.93 -1.56
CA VAL A 122 1.31 3.39 -1.66
C VAL A 122 0.83 3.69 -0.24
N THR A 123 0.33 4.91 -0.01
CA THR A 123 0.00 5.37 1.35
C THR A 123 -1.47 5.56 1.63
N ASP A 124 -2.27 5.63 0.58
CA ASP A 124 -3.71 5.67 0.74
C ASP A 124 -4.19 4.31 1.22
N GLU A 125 -4.84 4.28 2.40
CA GLU A 125 -5.44 3.05 2.92
C GLU A 125 -6.51 2.53 1.95
N VAL A 126 -7.23 3.45 1.31
CA VAL A 126 -8.20 3.21 0.24
C VAL A 126 -8.13 4.38 -0.74
N VAL A 127 -7.95 4.08 -2.02
CA VAL A 127 -8.04 5.03 -3.13
C VAL A 127 -9.51 5.13 -3.54
N GLU A 128 -10.17 6.20 -3.09
CA GLU A 128 -11.58 6.44 -3.39
C GLU A 128 -11.78 6.87 -4.85
N LEU A 129 -12.67 6.18 -5.54
CA LEU A 129 -13.05 6.54 -6.90
C LEU A 129 -13.98 7.76 -6.89
N SER A 130 -13.82 8.60 -7.90
CA SER A 130 -14.72 9.70 -8.21
C SER A 130 -15.40 9.45 -9.56
N PHE A 131 -16.73 9.58 -9.60
CA PHE A 131 -17.49 9.43 -10.84
C PHE A 131 -17.51 10.70 -11.67
N GLU A 132 -17.35 10.55 -12.98
CA GLU A 132 -17.42 11.64 -13.94
C GLU A 132 -18.84 11.73 -14.51
N GLY A 133 -19.65 12.60 -13.91
CA GLY A 133 -21.04 12.79 -14.28
C GLY A 133 -21.99 11.78 -13.62
N ASP A 134 -23.26 11.88 -13.98
CA ASP A 134 -24.30 11.01 -13.43
C ASP A 134 -24.27 9.62 -14.10
N PRO A 135 -24.48 8.54 -13.33
CA PRO A 135 -24.51 7.19 -13.87
C PRO A 135 -25.71 6.98 -14.81
N VAL A 136 -25.48 6.33 -15.95
CA VAL A 136 -26.55 5.96 -16.89
C VAL A 136 -27.03 4.55 -16.56
N CYS A 137 -28.18 4.47 -15.91
CA CYS A 137 -28.76 3.21 -15.46
C CYS A 137 -29.90 2.72 -16.37
N GLN A 138 -29.88 1.43 -16.68
CA GLN A 138 -30.94 0.71 -17.37
C GLN A 138 -31.48 -0.40 -16.48
N THR A 139 -32.80 -0.56 -16.48
CA THR A 139 -33.49 -1.57 -15.68
C THR A 139 -34.07 -2.63 -16.61
N HIS A 140 -33.71 -3.88 -16.39
CA HIS A 140 -34.25 -5.03 -17.09
C HIS A 140 -35.06 -5.90 -16.13
N LYS A 141 -36.30 -6.22 -16.51
CA LYS A 141 -37.18 -7.11 -15.75
C LYS A 141 -37.28 -8.45 -16.44
N THR A 142 -37.02 -9.52 -15.70
CA THR A 142 -37.15 -10.90 -16.17
C THR A 142 -38.17 -11.63 -15.32
N THR A 143 -39.16 -12.24 -15.98
CA THR A 143 -40.18 -13.05 -15.33
C THR A 143 -39.86 -14.53 -15.52
N THR A 144 -39.77 -15.28 -14.42
CA THR A 144 -39.64 -16.74 -14.44
C THR A 144 -40.95 -17.36 -13.97
N GLU A 145 -41.45 -18.37 -14.68
CA GLU A 145 -42.76 -18.97 -14.39
C GLU A 145 -42.64 -20.48 -14.10
N GLY A 146 -43.54 -20.99 -13.26
CA GLY A 146 -43.72 -22.41 -12.98
C GLY A 146 -45.20 -22.72 -12.78
N SER A 147 -45.69 -23.81 -13.38
CA SER A 147 -47.10 -24.23 -13.30
C SER A 147 -47.23 -25.66 -12.78
N LEU A 148 -48.33 -25.92 -12.05
CA LEU A 148 -48.71 -27.26 -11.61
C LEU A 148 -50.06 -27.63 -12.23
N VAL A 149 -50.11 -28.76 -12.93
CA VAL A 149 -51.31 -29.26 -13.61
C VAL A 149 -51.80 -30.52 -12.90
N GLY A 150 -53.08 -30.54 -12.48
CA GLY A 150 -53.75 -31.71 -11.90
C GLY A 150 -53.49 -31.94 -10.41
N THR A 151 -52.86 -31.00 -9.71
CA THR A 151 -52.72 -30.99 -8.24
C THR A 151 -52.35 -29.59 -7.73
N SER A 152 -52.56 -29.32 -6.44
CA SER A 152 -51.92 -28.20 -5.74
C SER A 152 -50.54 -28.60 -5.23
N GLY A 153 -49.60 -27.67 -5.15
CA GLY A 153 -48.26 -27.98 -4.65
C GLY A 153 -47.38 -26.76 -4.45
N THR A 154 -46.07 -27.00 -4.29
CA THR A 154 -45.08 -25.95 -4.05
C THR A 154 -44.17 -25.81 -5.26
N VAL A 155 -44.02 -24.58 -5.76
CA VAL A 155 -43.09 -24.20 -6.83
C VAL A 155 -41.92 -23.47 -6.19
N ALA A 156 -40.69 -23.88 -6.50
CA ALA A 156 -39.47 -23.21 -6.08
C ALA A 156 -38.83 -22.54 -7.31
N ILE A 157 -38.69 -21.22 -7.28
CA ILE A 157 -38.09 -20.43 -8.36
C ILE A 157 -36.78 -19.85 -7.86
N GLY A 158 -35.66 -20.18 -8.52
CA GLY A 158 -34.37 -19.56 -8.25
C GLY A 158 -34.25 -18.21 -8.96
N VAL A 159 -33.87 -17.17 -8.23
CA VAL A 159 -33.60 -15.82 -8.76
C VAL A 159 -32.23 -15.35 -8.29
N SER A 160 -31.47 -14.72 -9.18
CA SER A 160 -30.21 -14.08 -8.80
C SER A 160 -30.48 -12.82 -8.00
N GLN A 161 -29.74 -12.63 -6.92
CA GLN A 161 -29.75 -11.44 -6.08
C GLN A 161 -28.32 -11.10 -5.69
N GLY A 162 -27.98 -9.82 -5.71
CA GLY A 162 -26.67 -9.34 -5.30
C GLY A 162 -26.06 -8.37 -6.30
N PHE A 163 -24.73 -8.21 -6.21
CA PHE A 163 -24.02 -7.16 -6.92
C PHE A 163 -22.79 -7.72 -7.65
N ASN A 164 -22.61 -7.31 -8.90
CA ASN A 164 -21.38 -7.55 -9.64
C ASN A 164 -20.87 -6.25 -10.26
N THR A 165 -19.55 -6.07 -10.28
CA THR A 165 -18.89 -5.03 -11.07
C THR A 165 -17.62 -5.62 -11.66
N ASP A 166 -17.39 -5.33 -12.92
CA ASP A 166 -16.18 -5.70 -13.66
C ASP A 166 -15.70 -4.44 -14.37
N THR A 167 -14.49 -3.98 -14.05
CA THR A 167 -13.98 -2.71 -14.58
C THR A 167 -12.50 -2.79 -14.85
N SER A 168 -12.08 -2.18 -15.97
CA SER A 168 -10.68 -2.02 -16.32
C SER A 168 -10.33 -0.53 -16.28
N TYR A 169 -9.31 -0.19 -15.51
CA TYR A 169 -8.79 1.17 -15.38
C TYR A 169 -7.49 1.31 -16.16
N THR A 170 -7.29 2.48 -16.77
CA THR A 170 -6.06 2.83 -17.48
C THR A 170 -5.35 3.97 -16.74
N VAL A 171 -4.05 3.81 -16.50
CA VAL A 171 -3.21 4.88 -15.95
C VAL A 171 -3.06 5.99 -16.98
N SER A 172 -3.65 7.16 -16.70
CA SER A 172 -3.59 8.37 -17.54
C SER A 172 -2.38 9.24 -17.24
N GLN A 173 -1.87 9.17 -16.02
CA GLN A 173 -0.68 9.90 -15.59
C GLN A 173 0.12 8.99 -14.67
N ALA A 174 1.37 8.72 -15.03
CA ALA A 174 2.28 7.98 -14.17
C ALA A 174 2.86 8.91 -13.08
N SER A 175 3.08 8.35 -11.91
CA SER A 175 3.85 8.99 -10.85
C SER A 175 5.32 9.06 -11.24
N THR A 176 6.06 10.01 -10.67
CA THR A 176 7.53 10.04 -10.78
C THR A 176 8.20 9.04 -9.82
N LEU A 177 7.44 8.55 -8.85
CA LEU A 177 7.82 7.58 -7.84
C LEU A 177 7.13 6.23 -8.09
N GLY A 178 7.84 5.12 -7.89
CA GLY A 178 7.24 3.80 -8.07
C GLY A 178 7.15 3.35 -9.53
N LEU A 179 7.70 4.13 -10.47
CA LEU A 179 7.77 3.83 -11.89
C LEU A 179 8.09 2.35 -12.16
N SER A 180 7.27 1.71 -12.98
CA SER A 180 7.40 0.29 -13.37
C SER A 180 7.36 -0.72 -12.21
N SER A 181 7.06 -0.29 -10.98
CA SER A 181 6.79 -1.19 -9.86
C SER A 181 5.33 -1.57 -9.85
N THR A 182 5.05 -2.86 -9.61
CA THR A 182 3.70 -3.36 -9.38
C THR A 182 3.45 -3.41 -7.88
N LEU A 183 2.55 -2.56 -7.38
CA LEU A 183 2.22 -2.47 -5.96
C LEU A 183 0.75 -2.81 -5.73
N GLU A 184 0.45 -3.38 -4.56
CA GLU A 184 -0.93 -3.64 -4.13
C GLU A 184 -1.60 -2.34 -3.70
N VAL A 185 -2.83 -2.12 -4.16
CA VAL A 185 -3.65 -0.93 -3.91
C VAL A 185 -5.04 -1.37 -3.53
N LYS A 186 -5.65 -0.72 -2.55
CA LYS A 186 -7.07 -0.88 -2.22
C LYS A 186 -7.85 0.23 -2.90
N VAL A 187 -8.83 -0.13 -3.71
CA VAL A 187 -9.71 0.80 -4.43
C VAL A 187 -11.08 0.81 -3.76
N GLY A 188 -11.52 2.00 -3.36
CA GLY A 188 -12.84 2.27 -2.80
C GLY A 188 -13.82 2.60 -3.91
N ILE A 189 -14.87 1.79 -4.02
CA ILE A 189 -15.99 2.02 -4.94
C ILE A 189 -17.12 2.64 -4.10
N PRO A 190 -17.45 3.92 -4.31
CA PRO A 190 -18.54 4.54 -3.58
C PRO A 190 -19.89 3.96 -4.00
N GLU A 191 -20.92 4.25 -3.20
CA GLU A 191 -22.31 3.87 -3.52
C GLU A 191 -22.71 4.40 -4.90
N VAL A 192 -23.29 3.51 -5.71
CA VAL A 192 -23.81 3.84 -7.03
C VAL A 192 -25.32 3.95 -6.93
N ALA A 193 -25.91 5.11 -7.22
CA ALA A 193 -27.36 5.32 -7.49
C ALA A 193 -28.35 4.50 -6.62
N ASP A 194 -28.14 4.48 -5.30
CA ASP A 194 -28.90 3.75 -4.28
C ASP A 194 -28.99 2.22 -4.51
N VAL A 195 -28.13 1.66 -5.35
CA VAL A 195 -28.12 0.22 -5.67
C VAL A 195 -27.07 -0.57 -4.91
N THR A 196 -26.04 0.09 -4.35
CA THR A 196 -24.93 -0.60 -3.67
C THR A 196 -24.45 0.13 -2.42
N SER A 197 -23.98 -0.61 -1.42
CA SER A 197 -23.13 -0.01 -0.39
C SER A 197 -21.72 0.25 -0.95
N SER A 198 -20.97 1.15 -0.31
CA SER A 198 -19.55 1.33 -0.60
C SER A 198 -18.77 0.01 -0.47
N LEU A 199 -17.84 -0.26 -1.37
CA LEU A 199 -17.03 -1.48 -1.42
C LEU A 199 -15.55 -1.14 -1.48
N THR A 200 -14.70 -2.03 -0.97
CA THR A 200 -13.24 -1.91 -1.09
C THR A 200 -12.68 -3.18 -1.71
N VAL A 201 -11.90 -3.03 -2.79
CA VAL A 201 -11.30 -4.15 -3.54
C VAL A 201 -9.79 -3.97 -3.58
N SER A 202 -9.02 -5.01 -3.30
CA SER A 202 -7.57 -5.00 -3.44
C SER A 202 -7.17 -5.43 -4.85
N THR A 203 -6.26 -4.70 -5.49
CA THR A 203 -5.73 -4.98 -6.83
C THR A 203 -4.26 -4.62 -6.91
N SER A 204 -3.59 -5.01 -7.99
CA SER A 204 -2.19 -4.67 -8.24
C SER A 204 -2.09 -3.67 -9.37
N VAL A 205 -1.42 -2.54 -9.13
CA VAL A 205 -1.26 -1.46 -10.12
C VAL A 205 0.21 -1.34 -10.48
N THR A 206 0.49 -1.25 -11.78
CA THR A 206 1.82 -0.92 -12.29
C THR A 206 1.85 0.55 -12.68
N ASP A 207 2.71 1.34 -12.02
CA ASP A 207 2.86 2.77 -12.28
C ASP A 207 3.60 3.01 -13.61
N THR A 208 2.85 2.87 -14.71
CA THR A 208 3.32 3.10 -16.08
C THR A 208 2.18 3.70 -16.87
N LEU A 209 2.46 4.78 -17.61
CA LEU A 209 1.47 5.42 -18.48
C LEU A 209 0.85 4.40 -19.43
N SER A 210 -0.48 4.41 -19.55
CA SER A 210 -1.28 3.48 -20.36
C SER A 210 -1.26 2.01 -19.90
N SER A 211 -0.71 1.69 -18.72
CA SER A 211 -0.95 0.39 -18.12
C SER A 211 -2.42 0.26 -17.72
N THR A 212 -2.92 -0.98 -17.76
CA THR A 212 -4.30 -1.29 -17.35
C THR A 212 -4.30 -2.23 -16.16
N PHE A 213 -5.28 -2.08 -15.29
CA PHE A 213 -5.53 -3.01 -14.20
C PHE A 213 -7.03 -3.22 -14.02
N ASP A 214 -7.40 -4.43 -13.62
CA ASP A 214 -8.78 -4.82 -13.46
C ASP A 214 -9.18 -4.79 -11.98
N VAL A 215 -10.41 -4.33 -11.74
CA VAL A 215 -11.08 -4.37 -10.46
C VAL A 215 -12.41 -5.08 -10.70
N SER A 216 -12.55 -6.26 -10.10
CA SER A 216 -13.79 -7.02 -10.14
C SER A 216 -14.27 -7.36 -8.72
N TYR A 217 -15.57 -7.34 -8.55
CA TYR A 217 -16.23 -7.76 -7.33
C TYR A 217 -17.56 -8.41 -7.69
N ASN A 218 -17.75 -9.65 -7.26
CA ASN A 218 -18.96 -10.42 -7.52
C ASN A 218 -19.48 -11.02 -6.22
N ASP A 219 -20.63 -10.53 -5.79
CA ASP A 219 -21.45 -11.07 -4.69
C ASP A 219 -22.87 -11.30 -5.21
N VAL A 220 -22.99 -12.10 -6.26
CA VAL A 220 -24.29 -12.56 -6.78
C VAL A 220 -24.59 -13.96 -6.25
N SER A 221 -25.68 -14.06 -5.48
CA SER A 221 -26.20 -15.30 -4.92
C SER A 221 -27.54 -15.69 -5.55
N THR A 222 -27.83 -16.98 -5.63
CA THR A 222 -29.16 -17.45 -6.05
C THR A 222 -30.06 -17.61 -4.83
N VAL A 223 -31.13 -16.81 -4.77
CA VAL A 223 -32.19 -16.91 -3.76
C VAL A 223 -33.32 -17.76 -4.31
N THR A 224 -33.82 -18.71 -3.53
CA THR A 224 -34.96 -19.55 -3.92
C THR A 224 -36.24 -19.00 -3.32
N ILE A 225 -37.17 -18.57 -4.18
CA ILE A 225 -38.52 -18.17 -3.78
C ILE A 225 -39.41 -19.41 -3.83
N THR A 226 -39.95 -19.80 -2.68
CA THR A 226 -40.86 -20.94 -2.56
C THR A 226 -42.30 -20.43 -2.49
N MET A 227 -43.15 -20.88 -3.39
CA MET A 227 -44.52 -20.41 -3.56
C MET A 227 -45.50 -21.58 -3.57
N THR A 228 -46.63 -21.47 -2.89
CA THR A 228 -47.69 -22.49 -2.94
C THR A 228 -48.65 -22.16 -4.08
N ALA A 229 -48.67 -23.01 -5.11
CA ALA A 229 -49.54 -22.87 -6.27
C ALA A 229 -50.85 -23.65 -6.04
N PRO A 230 -52.03 -23.01 -6.11
CA PRO A 230 -53.30 -23.72 -6.20
C PRO A 230 -53.37 -24.54 -7.51
N GLU A 231 -54.24 -25.56 -7.54
CA GLU A 231 -54.39 -26.41 -8.73
C GLU A 231 -54.73 -25.58 -9.98
N GLY A 232 -53.98 -25.82 -11.07
CA GLY A 232 -54.19 -25.16 -12.35
C GLY A 232 -53.75 -23.70 -12.40
N LYS A 233 -52.99 -23.22 -11.39
CA LYS A 233 -52.45 -21.87 -11.31
C LYS A 233 -50.97 -21.83 -11.68
N THR A 234 -50.55 -20.71 -12.27
CA THR A 234 -49.14 -20.46 -12.63
C THR A 234 -48.55 -19.49 -11.64
N CYS A 235 -47.41 -19.84 -11.07
CA CYS A 235 -46.61 -18.95 -10.24
C CYS A 235 -45.53 -18.28 -11.09
N SER A 236 -45.39 -16.97 -10.96
CA SER A 236 -44.37 -16.16 -11.60
C SER A 236 -43.55 -15.43 -10.55
N ALA A 237 -42.24 -15.32 -10.79
CA ALA A 237 -41.33 -14.47 -10.02
C ALA A 237 -40.71 -13.44 -10.95
N VAL A 238 -40.71 -12.18 -10.53
CA VAL A 238 -40.08 -11.08 -11.25
C VAL A 238 -38.76 -10.74 -10.57
N ALA A 239 -37.67 -10.94 -11.30
CA ALA A 239 -36.36 -10.42 -10.98
C ALA A 239 -36.12 -9.14 -11.79
N GLU A 240 -35.48 -8.16 -11.20
CA GLU A 240 -34.97 -7.01 -11.93
C GLU A 240 -33.46 -6.86 -11.75
N THR A 241 -32.82 -6.60 -12.88
CA THR A 241 -31.40 -6.28 -12.96
C THR A 241 -31.29 -4.81 -13.33
N LYS A 242 -30.59 -4.02 -12.52
CA LYS A 242 -30.26 -2.63 -12.82
C LYS A 242 -28.78 -2.56 -13.16
N THR A 243 -28.49 -2.20 -14.41
CA THR A 243 -27.13 -2.03 -14.94
C THR A 243 -26.82 -0.54 -15.04
N CYS A 244 -25.81 -0.06 -14.32
CA CYS A 244 -25.37 1.33 -14.37
C CYS A 244 -23.97 1.43 -14.97
N ASN A 245 -23.84 2.27 -15.99
CA ASN A 245 -22.58 2.58 -16.65
C ASN A 245 -22.13 4.01 -16.29
N MET A 246 -20.86 4.16 -15.93
CA MET A 246 -20.27 5.47 -15.60
C MET A 246 -18.77 5.50 -15.91
N GLN A 247 -18.19 6.69 -15.92
CA GLN A 247 -16.75 6.86 -15.92
C GLN A 247 -16.29 7.13 -14.50
N ALA A 248 -15.20 6.49 -14.10
CA ALA A 248 -14.62 6.64 -12.78
C ALA A 248 -13.14 6.98 -12.92
N LYS A 249 -12.65 7.82 -12.01
CA LYS A 249 -11.23 8.16 -11.87
C LYS A 249 -10.75 7.97 -10.43
N GLY A 250 -9.47 7.72 -10.27
CA GLY A 250 -8.80 7.71 -8.98
C GLY A 250 -7.38 8.23 -9.11
N SER A 251 -6.78 8.55 -7.97
CA SER A 251 -5.41 9.03 -7.87
C SER A 251 -4.71 8.24 -6.77
N ILE A 252 -3.58 7.62 -7.10
CA ILE A 252 -2.78 6.81 -6.17
C ILE A 252 -1.62 7.66 -5.69
N ARG A 253 -1.52 7.87 -4.37
CA ARG A 253 -0.39 8.56 -3.75
C ARG A 253 0.77 7.61 -3.47
N TYR A 254 1.88 7.84 -4.14
CA TYR A 254 3.17 7.22 -3.86
C TYR A 254 3.96 8.14 -2.91
N LEU A 255 4.50 7.58 -1.82
CA LEU A 255 5.26 8.31 -0.81
C LEU A 255 6.67 7.74 -0.70
N ALA A 256 7.69 8.60 -0.83
CA ALA A 256 9.07 8.26 -0.55
C ALA A 256 9.34 8.28 0.97
N THR A 257 9.92 7.19 1.49
CA THR A 257 10.22 6.97 2.91
C THR A 257 11.60 6.31 3.08
N GLY A 258 12.15 6.33 4.29
CA GLY A 258 13.36 5.57 4.61
C GLY A 258 14.64 6.40 4.56
N TRP A 259 15.78 5.77 4.28
CA TRP A 259 17.11 6.37 4.49
C TRP A 259 17.85 6.62 3.18
N ILE A 260 18.34 7.85 3.00
CA ILE A 260 19.21 8.24 1.89
C ILE A 260 20.64 8.43 2.37
N TRP A 261 21.61 7.98 1.57
CA TRP A 261 23.02 8.01 1.91
C TRP A 261 23.77 9.10 1.14
N PHE A 262 24.62 9.83 1.84
CA PHE A 262 25.53 10.84 1.33
C PHE A 262 26.97 10.36 1.54
N ASN A 263 27.64 10.02 0.45
CA ASN A 263 29.02 9.54 0.45
C ASN A 263 29.94 10.66 -0.01
N TYR A 264 30.68 11.24 0.94
CA TYR A 264 31.61 12.33 0.69
C TYR A 264 33.00 11.82 0.25
N ASP A 265 33.66 12.58 -0.62
CA ASP A 265 35.03 12.27 -1.06
C ASP A 265 36.07 12.48 0.05
N SER A 266 35.73 13.27 1.08
CA SER A 266 36.57 13.57 2.24
C SER A 266 35.76 13.47 3.53
N LYS A 267 36.42 13.18 4.66
CA LYS A 267 35.73 13.05 5.96
C LYS A 267 35.06 14.37 6.34
N THR A 268 33.77 14.29 6.61
CA THR A 268 32.97 15.38 7.16
C THR A 268 32.48 14.94 8.53
N GLN A 269 32.79 15.75 9.56
CA GLN A 269 32.43 15.44 10.95
C GLN A 269 32.80 14.01 11.42
N GLY A 270 33.94 13.50 10.94
CA GLY A 270 34.50 12.21 11.35
C GLY A 270 34.15 11.01 10.47
N HIS A 271 33.16 11.14 9.57
CA HIS A 271 32.67 10.04 8.74
C HIS A 271 32.73 10.39 7.24
N TYR A 272 32.85 9.37 6.38
CA TYR A 272 32.73 9.56 4.92
C TYR A 272 31.29 9.38 4.44
N LYS A 273 30.52 8.53 5.12
CA LYS A 273 29.17 8.13 4.71
C LYS A 273 28.19 8.49 5.80
N TRP A 274 27.17 9.24 5.43
CA TRP A 274 26.11 9.70 6.31
C TRP A 274 24.76 9.28 5.75
N ALA A 275 23.92 8.65 6.55
CA ALA A 275 22.53 8.39 6.22
C ALA A 275 21.62 9.39 6.93
N ALA A 276 20.66 9.92 6.19
CA ALA A 276 19.58 10.73 6.73
C ALA A 276 18.23 10.10 6.40
N ASN A 277 17.29 10.20 7.33
CA ASN A 277 15.95 9.69 7.11
C ASN A 277 15.08 10.74 6.39
N ILE A 278 14.48 10.36 5.26
CA ILE A 278 13.64 11.23 4.42
C ILE A 278 12.45 11.76 5.22
N ASP A 279 11.80 10.92 6.03
CA ASP A 279 10.65 11.29 6.85
C ASP A 279 10.98 12.37 7.89
N ASN A 280 12.22 12.38 8.37
CA ASN A 280 12.71 13.32 9.37
C ASN A 280 13.10 14.68 8.77
N ILE A 281 13.54 14.71 7.51
CA ILE A 281 13.87 15.94 6.78
C ILE A 281 12.60 16.56 6.21
N LEU A 282 11.82 15.76 5.47
CA LEU A 282 10.60 16.15 4.79
C LEU A 282 9.38 15.73 5.62
N THR A 283 9.09 16.52 6.64
CA THR A 283 7.96 16.24 7.55
C THR A 283 6.61 16.39 6.87
N ASN A 284 6.51 17.28 5.87
CA ASN A 284 5.35 17.36 4.99
C ASN A 284 5.42 16.20 3.98
N GLN A 285 4.38 15.36 3.97
CA GLN A 285 4.33 14.22 3.07
C GLN A 285 4.23 14.65 1.59
N ASP A 286 3.65 15.82 1.29
CA ASP A 286 3.49 16.27 -0.10
C ASP A 286 4.84 16.55 -0.76
N ASP A 287 5.84 16.98 0.03
CA ASP A 287 7.19 17.23 -0.46
C ASP A 287 7.95 15.95 -0.85
N ARG A 288 7.42 14.78 -0.47
CA ARG A 288 7.99 13.46 -0.75
C ARG A 288 6.99 12.53 -1.41
N SER A 289 5.96 13.10 -2.04
CA SER A 289 4.92 12.34 -2.75
C SER A 289 4.88 12.67 -4.23
N SER A 290 4.36 11.71 -4.98
CA SER A 290 3.96 11.85 -6.37
C SER A 290 2.70 11.02 -6.62
N PHE A 291 1.95 11.35 -7.65
CA PHE A 291 0.61 10.82 -7.87
C PHE A 291 0.51 10.15 -9.23
N ALA A 292 -0.15 8.99 -9.28
CA ALA A 292 -0.56 8.37 -10.52
C ALA A 292 -2.08 8.45 -10.65
N ASP A 293 -2.55 9.08 -11.72
CA ASP A 293 -3.98 9.20 -12.01
C ASP A 293 -4.40 8.10 -12.98
N PHE A 294 -5.54 7.49 -12.71
CA PHE A 294 -6.15 6.50 -13.58
C PHE A 294 -7.63 6.80 -13.82
N HIS A 295 -8.16 6.34 -14.94
CA HIS A 295 -9.57 6.43 -15.26
C HIS A 295 -10.04 5.21 -16.04
N GLY A 296 -11.33 4.93 -16.02
CA GLY A 296 -11.92 3.77 -16.68
C GLY A 296 -13.43 3.86 -16.76
N ALA A 297 -14.01 3.08 -17.66
CA ALA A 297 -15.45 2.90 -17.74
C ALA A 297 -15.86 1.77 -16.80
N MET A 298 -16.71 2.09 -15.82
CA MET A 298 -17.25 1.14 -14.85
C MET A 298 -18.65 0.70 -15.27
N SER A 299 -18.88 -0.62 -15.26
CA SER A 299 -20.20 -1.22 -15.40
C SER A 299 -20.53 -1.99 -14.13
N SER A 300 -21.71 -1.71 -13.59
CA SER A 300 -22.18 -2.26 -12.32
C SER A 300 -23.56 -2.86 -12.50
N ASP A 301 -23.72 -4.11 -12.08
CA ASP A 301 -24.96 -4.89 -12.21
C ASP A 301 -25.50 -5.22 -10.84
N THR A 302 -26.73 -4.79 -10.57
CA THR A 302 -27.44 -5.09 -9.34
C THR A 302 -28.64 -5.95 -9.64
N HIS A 303 -28.68 -7.15 -9.05
CA HIS A 303 -29.76 -8.10 -9.17
C HIS A 303 -30.65 -8.04 -7.92
N THR A 304 -31.94 -7.82 -8.12
CA THR A 304 -32.94 -7.71 -7.05
C THR A 304 -34.19 -8.50 -7.41
N ALA A 305 -34.73 -9.22 -6.43
CA ALA A 305 -35.98 -9.95 -6.57
C ALA A 305 -37.12 -9.16 -5.92
N TYR A 306 -38.19 -8.88 -6.67
CA TYR A 306 -39.23 -7.95 -6.20
C TYR A 306 -40.53 -8.64 -5.81
N GLN A 307 -40.95 -9.70 -6.52
CA GLN A 307 -42.27 -10.25 -6.31
C GLN A 307 -42.45 -11.67 -6.86
N GLY A 308 -43.10 -12.53 -6.08
CA GLY A 308 -43.67 -13.81 -6.54
C GLY A 308 -45.20 -13.77 -6.49
N THR A 309 -45.89 -14.13 -7.56
CA THR A 309 -47.37 -14.19 -7.64
C THR A 309 -47.86 -15.50 -8.25
N CYS A 310 -48.89 -16.13 -7.70
CA CYS A 310 -49.59 -17.26 -8.35
C CYS A 310 -50.99 -16.82 -8.77
N ALA A 311 -51.35 -17.01 -10.05
CA ALA A 311 -52.62 -16.57 -10.63
C ALA A 311 -53.24 -17.57 -11.61
#